data_AF-X1ASW3-F1
#
_entry.id   AF-X1ASW3-F1
#
_cell.length_a   1.000
_cell.length_b   1.000
_cell.length_c   1.000
_cell.angle_alpha   90.00
_cell.angle_beta   90.00
_cell.angle_gamma   90.00
#
_symmetry.space_group_name_H-M   'P 1'
#
loop_
_entity.id
_entity.type
_entity.pdbx_description
1 polymer ?
#
loop_
_entity_poly.entity_id
_entity_poly.type
_entity_poly.pdbx_seq_one_letter_code
_entity_poly.pdbx_strand_id
1 'polypeptide(L)'
;MIHNRVKILIFALILVFIASSIAGAGEDEGIKFKILDVLSKFPAQNTAERDTLASEIIKLGPEGILETCRHLIPPGEGDDARVRFALNGSAVYVNRTGAENERRMFARALIKALKTAENNEVKAFLIRQLQIAGKVEAVKPLSKFLKNKRL
;
A
#
# COMPACT_ATOMS: atom_id res chain seq x y z
N MET A 1 -48.11 -5.08 18.15
CA MET A 1 -47.03 -6.09 18.23
C MET A 1 -45.97 -5.94 17.13
N ILE A 2 -46.34 -5.65 15.87
CA ILE A 2 -45.40 -5.48 14.73
C ILE A 2 -44.45 -4.28 14.91
N HIS A 3 -44.94 -3.15 15.41
CA HIS A 3 -44.17 -1.92 15.59
C HIS A 3 -42.97 -2.06 16.56
N ASN A 4 -43.10 -2.86 17.62
CA ASN A 4 -41.99 -3.10 18.57
C ASN A 4 -40.93 -4.02 17.97
N ARG A 5 -41.30 -4.98 17.10
CA ARG A 5 -40.33 -5.85 16.42
C ARG A 5 -39.50 -5.09 15.39
N VAL A 6 -40.11 -4.14 14.68
CA VAL A 6 -39.38 -3.26 13.74
C VAL A 6 -38.39 -2.35 14.48
N LYS A 7 -38.78 -1.77 15.63
CA LYS A 7 -37.87 -0.95 16.45
C LYS A 7 -36.67 -1.74 16.99
N ILE A 8 -36.90 -2.97 17.45
CA ILE A 8 -35.83 -3.87 17.94
C ILE A 8 -34.87 -4.23 16.80
N LEU A 9 -35.39 -4.52 15.61
CA LEU A 9 -34.57 -4.83 14.43
C LEU A 9 -33.72 -3.64 13.99
N ILE A 10 -34.27 -2.42 13.97
CA ILE A 10 -33.51 -1.20 13.64
C ILE A 10 -32.42 -0.94 14.68
N PHE A 11 -32.72 -1.10 15.97
CA PHE A 11 -31.75 -0.91 17.04
C PHE A 11 -30.61 -1.94 16.98
N ALA A 12 -30.93 -3.20 16.68
CA ALA A 12 -29.93 -4.24 16.46
C ALA A 12 -29.05 -3.95 15.22
N LEU A 13 -29.62 -3.43 14.14
CA LEU A 13 -28.87 -3.06 12.93
C LEU A 13 -27.89 -1.90 13.19
N ILE A 14 -28.31 -0.91 13.98
CA ILE A 14 -27.46 0.21 14.40
C ILE A 14 -26.30 -0.28 15.29
N LEU A 15 -26.57 -1.18 16.24
CA LEU A 15 -25.54 -1.77 17.10
C LEU A 15 -24.50 -2.56 16.30
N VAL A 16 -24.93 -3.34 15.30
CA VAL A 16 -24.02 -4.06 14.40
C VAL A 16 -23.16 -3.09 13.58
N PHE A 17 -23.74 -2.00 13.08
CA PHE A 17 -23.01 -0.99 12.31
C PHE A 17 -21.94 -0.25 13.13
N ILE A 18 -22.25 0.07 14.39
CA ILE A 18 -21.30 0.70 15.33
C ILE A 18 -20.16 -0.26 15.66
N ALA A 19 -20.45 -1.54 15.94
CA ALA A 19 -19.44 -2.54 16.25
C ALA A 19 -18.44 -2.77 15.09
N SER A 20 -18.92 -2.80 13.84
CA SER A 20 -18.06 -2.92 12.66
C SER A 20 -17.14 -1.71 12.46
N SER A 21 -17.60 -0.50 12.83
CA SER A 21 -16.82 0.74 12.67
C SER A 21 -15.63 0.80 13.63
N ILE A 22 -15.81 0.32 14.87
CA ILE A 22 -14.75 0.29 15.89
C ILE A 22 -13.66 -0.73 15.53
N ALA A 23 -14.06 -1.90 15.02
CA ALA A 23 -13.12 -2.94 14.61
C ALA A 23 -12.21 -2.49 13.45
N GLY A 24 -12.76 -1.78 12.46
CA GLY A 24 -11.98 -1.30 11.31
C GLY A 24 -11.00 -0.18 11.64
N ALA A 25 -11.35 0.73 12.55
CA ALA A 25 -10.47 1.84 12.94
C ALA A 25 -9.21 1.35 13.69
N GLY A 26 -9.35 0.38 14.59
CA GLY A 26 -8.21 -0.17 15.33
C GLY A 26 -7.24 -0.97 14.45
N GLU A 27 -7.73 -1.62 13.39
CA GLU A 27 -6.89 -2.35 12.44
C GLU A 27 -6.02 -1.39 11.60
N ASP A 28 -6.59 -0.27 11.12
CA ASP A 28 -5.87 0.74 10.32
C ASP A 28 -4.76 1.42 11.14
N GLU A 29 -5.04 1.81 12.38
CA GLU A 29 -4.02 2.37 13.30
C GLU A 29 -2.88 1.36 13.58
N GLY A 30 -3.22 0.09 13.76
CA GLY A 30 -2.24 -0.98 13.94
C GLY A 30 -1.34 -1.19 12.73
N ILE A 31 -1.90 -1.11 11.52
CA ILE A 31 -1.12 -1.19 10.26
C ILE A 31 -0.19 0.02 10.15
N LYS A 32 -0.69 1.23 10.38
CA LYS A 32 0.10 2.46 10.35
C LYS A 32 1.28 2.42 11.30
N PHE A 33 1.06 2.01 12.55
CA PHE A 33 2.14 1.89 13.53
C PHE A 33 3.22 0.92 13.07
N LYS A 34 2.84 -0.26 12.57
CA LYS A 34 3.78 -1.26 12.05
C LYS A 34 4.57 -0.74 10.84
N ILE A 35 3.92 -0.02 9.92
CA ILE A 35 4.62 0.58 8.78
C ILE A 35 5.64 1.62 9.24
N LEU A 36 5.29 2.50 10.18
CA LEU A 36 6.23 3.48 10.73
C LEU A 36 7.44 2.81 11.41
N ASP A 37 7.22 1.74 12.17
CA ASP A 37 8.31 0.95 12.78
C ASP A 37 9.23 0.35 11.71
N VAL A 38 8.68 -0.32 10.70
CA VAL A 38 9.46 -0.91 9.61
C VAL A 38 10.22 0.15 8.82
N LEU A 39 9.58 1.27 8.48
CA LEU A 39 10.19 2.38 7.75
C LEU A 39 11.35 3.01 8.51
N SER A 40 11.30 3.03 9.84
CA SER A 40 12.38 3.58 10.67
C SER A 40 13.71 2.80 10.53
N LYS A 41 13.64 1.54 10.08
CA LYS A 41 14.79 0.63 9.89
C LYS A 41 15.40 0.72 8.49
N PHE A 42 14.83 1.53 7.59
CA PHE A 42 15.42 1.81 6.28
C PHE A 42 16.34 3.05 6.33
N PRO A 43 17.43 3.08 5.53
CA PRO A 43 17.86 2.02 4.60
C PRO A 43 18.46 0.80 5.33
N ALA A 44 18.17 -0.39 4.81
CA ALA A 44 18.78 -1.62 5.30
C ALA A 44 20.30 -1.63 5.05
N GLN A 45 21.06 -2.27 5.94
CA GLN A 45 22.52 -2.36 5.86
C GLN A 45 22.98 -3.36 4.79
N ASN A 46 22.15 -4.36 4.47
CA ASN A 46 22.46 -5.38 3.48
C ASN A 46 21.19 -6.01 2.87
N THR A 47 21.40 -6.89 1.88
CA THR A 47 20.32 -7.59 1.16
C THR A 47 19.43 -8.42 2.07
N ALA A 48 19.98 -9.15 3.04
CA ALA A 48 19.20 -10.02 3.92
C ALA A 48 18.28 -9.23 4.86
N GLU A 49 18.78 -8.12 5.40
CA GLU A 49 17.97 -7.19 6.20
C GLU A 49 16.89 -6.53 5.34
N ARG A 50 17.24 -6.05 4.14
CA ARG A 50 16.27 -5.48 3.19
C ARG A 50 15.14 -6.46 2.91
N ASP A 51 15.45 -7.71 2.64
CA ASP A 51 14.47 -8.74 2.31
C ASP A 51 13.59 -9.09 3.51
N THR A 52 14.14 -9.04 4.73
CA THR A 52 13.39 -9.21 5.97
C THR A 52 12.38 -8.08 6.16
N LEU A 53 12.83 -6.82 6.09
CA LEU A 53 11.98 -5.64 6.23
C LEU A 53 10.93 -5.55 5.10
N ALA A 54 11.32 -5.88 3.87
CA ALA A 54 10.38 -5.96 2.75
C ALA A 54 9.31 -7.03 2.99
N SER A 55 9.68 -8.20 3.52
CA SER A 55 8.74 -9.25 3.90
C SER A 55 7.71 -8.77 4.93
N GLU A 56 8.12 -7.95 5.90
CA GLU A 56 7.21 -7.37 6.89
C GLU A 56 6.14 -6.49 6.23
N ILE A 57 6.52 -5.64 5.28
CA ILE A 57 5.57 -4.82 4.50
C ILE A 57 4.60 -5.71 3.70
N ILE A 58 5.13 -6.72 3.00
CA ILE A 58 4.33 -7.62 2.15
C ILE A 58 3.34 -8.46 2.97
N LYS A 59 3.71 -8.91 4.18
CA LYS A 59 2.85 -9.68 5.09
C LYS A 59 1.68 -8.88 5.64
N LEU A 60 1.77 -7.55 5.67
CA LEU A 60 0.65 -6.66 6.01
C LEU A 60 -0.38 -6.54 4.87
N GLY A 61 -0.14 -7.20 3.73
CA GLY A 61 -1.09 -7.27 2.63
C GLY A 61 -1.21 -5.96 1.83
N PRO A 62 -2.24 -5.83 1.00
CA PRO A 62 -2.44 -4.66 0.14
C PRO A 62 -2.47 -3.33 0.92
N GLU A 63 -3.04 -3.35 2.12
CA GLU A 63 -3.28 -2.21 2.99
C GLU A 63 -1.96 -1.69 3.56
N GLY A 64 -1.05 -2.56 4.01
CA GLY A 64 0.29 -2.16 4.42
C GLY A 64 1.12 -1.58 3.28
N ILE A 65 0.99 -2.13 2.07
CA ILE A 65 1.68 -1.60 0.87
C ILE A 65 1.13 -0.23 0.49
N LEU A 66 -0.19 -0.04 0.57
CA LEU A 66 -0.84 1.25 0.34
C LEU A 66 -0.46 2.28 1.41
N GLU A 67 -0.43 1.88 2.68
CA GLU A 67 0.03 2.74 3.78
C GLU A 67 1.48 3.18 3.53
N THR A 68 2.35 2.25 3.13
CA THR A 68 3.73 2.61 2.73
C THR A 68 3.73 3.66 1.62
N CYS A 69 2.88 3.51 0.59
CA CYS A 69 2.77 4.49 -0.49
C CYS A 69 2.23 5.86 -0.04
N ARG A 70 1.37 5.91 1.00
CA ARG A 70 0.82 7.16 1.54
C ARG A 70 1.89 8.05 2.18
N HIS A 71 3.04 7.47 2.55
CA HIS A 71 4.18 8.21 3.08
C HIS A 71 5.11 8.79 1.99
N LEU A 72 4.81 8.60 0.70
CA LEU A 72 5.55 9.28 -0.36
C LEU A 72 5.25 10.78 -0.35
N ILE A 73 6.30 11.59 -0.39
CA ILE A 73 6.23 13.04 -0.31
C ILE A 73 6.73 13.62 -1.64
N PRO A 74 6.03 14.62 -2.22
CA PRO A 74 6.55 15.37 -3.35
C PRO A 74 7.93 15.99 -3.08
N PRO A 75 8.82 16.07 -4.08
CA PRO A 75 10.10 16.74 -3.90
C PRO A 75 9.92 18.20 -3.43
N GLY A 76 10.67 18.58 -2.40
CA GLY A 76 10.62 19.92 -1.80
C GLY A 76 9.62 20.06 -0.64
N GLU A 77 8.81 19.04 -0.34
CA GLU A 77 7.81 19.08 0.74
C GLU A 77 8.21 18.27 1.99
N GLY A 78 9.36 17.57 1.94
CA GLY A 78 9.88 16.78 3.05
C GLY A 78 10.88 15.71 2.63
N ASP A 79 11.25 14.85 3.57
CA ASP A 79 12.13 13.69 3.34
C ASP A 79 11.33 12.39 3.42
N ASP A 80 11.22 11.68 2.31
CA ASP A 80 10.62 10.35 2.19
C ASP A 80 11.65 9.28 1.76
N ALA A 81 12.95 9.54 1.93
CA ALA A 81 14.02 8.63 1.47
C ALA A 81 13.83 7.21 1.98
N ARG A 82 13.48 7.05 3.26
CA ARG A 82 13.22 5.72 3.87
C ARG A 82 12.05 4.99 3.21
N VAL A 83 11.00 5.73 2.84
CA VAL A 83 9.81 5.19 2.13
C VAL A 83 10.20 4.72 0.74
N ARG A 84 11.02 5.51 0.04
CA ARG A 84 11.51 5.15 -1.30
C ARG A 84 12.42 3.93 -1.27
N PHE A 85 13.30 3.83 -0.27
CA PHE A 85 14.12 2.63 -0.04
C PHE A 85 13.26 1.41 0.26
N ALA A 86 12.25 1.55 1.12
CA ALA A 86 11.34 0.47 1.46
C ALA A 86 10.58 -0.05 0.23
N LEU A 87 9.94 0.83 -0.53
CA LEU A 87 9.19 0.45 -1.72
C LEU A 87 10.08 -0.15 -2.82
N ASN A 88 11.30 0.36 -2.98
CA ASN A 88 12.26 -0.23 -3.92
C ASN A 88 12.73 -1.61 -3.47
N GLY A 89 13.07 -1.77 -2.19
CA GLY A 89 13.43 -3.05 -1.60
C GLY A 89 12.31 -4.08 -1.75
N SER A 90 11.06 -3.68 -1.49
CA SER A 90 9.88 -4.52 -1.72
C SER A 90 9.71 -4.90 -3.18
N ALA A 91 9.90 -3.97 -4.13
CA ALA A 91 9.80 -4.26 -5.57
C ALA A 91 10.83 -5.32 -6.02
N VAL A 92 12.04 -5.26 -5.49
CA VAL A 92 13.07 -6.28 -5.74
C VAL A 92 12.72 -7.60 -5.06
N TYR A 93 12.34 -7.57 -3.79
CA TYR A 93 12.03 -8.76 -2.97
C TYR A 93 10.91 -9.63 -3.54
N VAL A 94 9.86 -9.02 -4.11
CA VAL A 94 8.74 -9.78 -4.67
C VAL A 94 9.06 -10.52 -5.97
N ASN A 95 10.22 -10.29 -6.59
CA ASN A 95 10.67 -11.03 -7.78
C ASN A 95 11.42 -12.33 -7.46
N ARG A 96 11.59 -12.68 -6.18
CA ARG A 96 12.19 -13.96 -5.78
C ARG A 96 11.35 -15.15 -6.27
N THR A 97 12.02 -16.28 -6.47
CA THR A 97 11.39 -17.53 -6.92
C THR A 97 10.21 -17.91 -6.01
N GLY A 98 9.05 -18.18 -6.62
CA GLY A 98 7.83 -18.61 -5.91
C GLY A 98 6.95 -17.48 -5.36
N ALA A 99 7.35 -16.20 -5.45
CA ALA A 99 6.59 -15.08 -4.88
C ALA A 99 5.54 -14.47 -5.84
N GLU A 100 5.04 -15.22 -6.82
CA GLU A 100 4.18 -14.72 -7.90
C GLU A 100 2.89 -14.04 -7.41
N ASN A 101 2.31 -14.54 -6.32
CA ASN A 101 1.11 -13.97 -5.70
C ASN A 101 1.42 -12.66 -4.97
N GLU A 102 2.51 -12.62 -4.20
CA GLU A 102 2.94 -11.41 -3.51
C GLU A 102 3.33 -10.30 -4.48
N ARG A 103 4.04 -10.65 -5.56
CA ARG A 103 4.38 -9.71 -6.63
C ARG A 103 3.14 -9.10 -7.26
N ARG A 104 2.14 -9.93 -7.58
CA ARG A 104 0.87 -9.47 -8.14
C ARG A 104 0.14 -8.54 -7.17
N MET A 105 0.12 -8.90 -5.88
CA MET A 105 -0.48 -8.08 -4.81
C MET A 105 0.22 -6.72 -4.72
N PHE A 106 1.55 -6.71 -4.65
CA PHE A 106 2.36 -5.50 -4.62
C PHE A 106 2.11 -4.61 -5.84
N ALA A 107 2.19 -5.17 -7.05
CA ALA A 107 1.92 -4.42 -8.28
C ALA A 107 0.50 -3.81 -8.29
N ARG A 108 -0.53 -4.54 -7.83
CA ARG A 108 -1.90 -4.01 -7.75
C ARG A 108 -2.04 -2.87 -6.74
N ALA A 109 -1.38 -2.97 -5.58
CA ALA A 109 -1.36 -1.90 -4.59
C ALA A 109 -0.68 -0.64 -5.15
N LEU A 110 0.48 -0.78 -5.81
CA LEU A 110 1.14 0.34 -6.50
C LEU A 110 0.28 0.96 -7.60
N ILE A 111 -0.45 0.16 -8.39
CA ILE A 111 -1.39 0.66 -9.40
C ILE A 111 -2.51 1.47 -8.74
N LYS A 112 -3.01 1.04 -7.57
CA LYS A 112 -4.01 1.79 -6.81
C LYS A 112 -3.45 3.11 -6.29
N ALA A 113 -2.24 3.11 -5.72
CA ALA A 113 -1.56 4.33 -5.30
C ALA A 113 -1.27 5.28 -6.48
N LEU A 114 -0.88 4.75 -7.64
CA LEU A 114 -0.60 5.53 -8.85
C LEU A 114 -1.84 6.27 -9.37
N LYS A 115 -3.03 5.69 -9.21
CA LYS A 115 -4.30 6.32 -9.60
C LYS A 115 -4.67 7.51 -8.72
N THR A 116 -4.23 7.51 -7.45
CA THR A 116 -4.59 8.54 -6.46
C THR A 116 -3.49 9.58 -6.27
N ALA A 117 -2.25 9.29 -6.69
CA ALA A 117 -1.16 10.26 -6.63
C ALA A 117 -1.48 11.49 -7.49
N GLU A 118 -1.17 12.68 -6.99
CA GLU A 118 -1.37 13.94 -7.72
C GLU A 118 -0.07 14.40 -8.38
N ASN A 119 1.02 14.40 -7.60
CA ASN A 119 2.34 14.85 -8.02
C ASN A 119 3.00 13.91 -9.06
N ASN A 120 3.60 14.49 -10.11
CA ASN A 120 4.23 13.72 -11.18
C ASN A 120 5.49 12.96 -10.73
N GLU A 121 6.29 13.48 -9.80
CA GLU A 121 7.49 12.78 -9.34
C GLU A 121 7.15 11.57 -8.46
N VAL A 122 6.07 11.68 -7.67
CA VAL A 122 5.49 10.53 -6.96
C VAL A 122 4.98 9.48 -7.96
N LYS A 123 4.24 9.90 -9.00
CA LYS A 123 3.81 8.99 -10.08
C LYS A 123 4.99 8.32 -10.77
N ALA A 124 6.01 9.09 -11.16
CA ALA A 124 7.20 8.59 -11.83
C ALA A 124 7.91 7.54 -10.97
N PHE A 125 8.00 7.77 -9.66
CA PHE A 125 8.57 6.81 -8.72
C PHE A 125 7.77 5.50 -8.65
N LEU A 126 6.44 5.59 -8.54
CA LEU A 126 5.55 4.42 -8.53
C LEU A 126 5.63 3.64 -9.86
N ILE A 127 5.72 4.34 -10.99
CA ILE A 127 5.92 3.73 -12.32
C ILE A 127 7.25 2.96 -12.35
N ARG A 128 8.34 3.53 -11.82
CA ARG A 128 9.64 2.82 -11.73
C ARG A 128 9.54 1.54 -10.90
N GLN A 129 8.81 1.56 -9.78
CA GLN A 129 8.62 0.34 -9.00
C GLN A 129 7.76 -0.70 -9.75
N LEU A 130 6.77 -0.25 -10.52
CA LEU A 130 5.99 -1.11 -11.42
C LEU A 130 6.79 -1.64 -12.61
N GLN A 131 7.84 -0.95 -13.07
CA GLN A 131 8.75 -1.50 -14.07
C GLN A 131 9.60 -2.65 -13.51
N ILE A 132 9.88 -2.63 -12.20
CA ILE A 132 10.62 -3.71 -11.52
C ILE A 132 9.69 -4.90 -11.24
N ALA A 133 8.51 -4.67 -10.67
CA ALA A 133 7.64 -5.74 -10.14
C ALA A 133 6.37 -6.01 -10.97
N GLY A 134 6.01 -5.14 -11.91
CA GLY A 134 4.81 -5.28 -12.71
C GLY A 134 4.95 -6.31 -13.82
N LYS A 135 3.86 -7.04 -14.10
CA LYS A 135 3.70 -7.87 -15.31
C LYS A 135 2.49 -7.37 -16.12
N VAL A 136 1.73 -8.28 -16.74
CA VAL A 136 0.57 -7.95 -17.58
C VAL A 136 -0.45 -7.04 -16.88
N GLU A 137 -0.60 -7.16 -15.55
CA GLU A 137 -1.48 -6.32 -14.74
C GLU A 137 -1.13 -4.82 -14.80
N ALA A 138 0.13 -4.46 -15.05
CA ALA A 138 0.60 -3.08 -15.11
C ALA A 138 0.46 -2.45 -16.50
N VAL A 139 0.33 -3.24 -17.57
CA VAL A 139 0.34 -2.76 -18.96
C VAL A 139 -0.76 -1.72 -19.24
N LYS A 140 -2.03 -2.09 -19.01
CA LYS A 140 -3.17 -1.19 -19.26
C LYS A 140 -3.19 0.04 -18.32
N PRO A 141 -2.84 -0.08 -17.03
CA PRO A 141 -2.68 1.10 -16.17
C PRO A 141 -1.57 2.05 -16.65
N LEU A 142 -0.40 1.53 -16.99
CA LEU A 142 0.76 2.33 -17.39
C LEU A 142 0.59 2.96 -18.78
N SER A 143 -0.16 2.33 -19.69
CA SER A 143 -0.38 2.86 -21.04
C SER A 143 -1.03 4.26 -21.05
N LYS A 144 -1.74 4.62 -19.98
CA LYS A 144 -2.37 5.94 -19.80
C LYS A 144 -1.36 7.08 -19.66
N PHE A 145 -0.13 6.76 -19.27
CA PHE A 145 0.91 7.76 -19.00
C PHE A 145 1.89 7.95 -20.17
N LEU A 146 1.87 7.09 -21.19
CA LEU A 146 2.83 7.12 -22.32
C LEU A 146 2.90 8.43 -23.12
N LYS A 147 1.84 9.24 -23.09
CA LYS A 147 1.80 10.55 -23.77
C LYS A 147 2.18 11.72 -22.86
N ASN A 148 2.40 11.46 -21.57
CA ASN A 148 2.77 12.49 -20.62
C ASN A 148 4.28 12.70 -20.67
N LYS A 149 4.74 13.89 -21.10
CA LYS A 149 6.17 14.20 -21.23
C LYS A 149 6.96 14.08 -19.91
N ARG A 150 6.29 14.07 -18.76
CA ARG A 150 6.91 13.92 -17.44
C ARG A 150 6.94 12.48 -16.92
N LEU A 151 6.24 11.53 -17.55
CA LEU A 151 6.01 10.16 -17.03
C LEU A 151 6.25 9.06 -18.07
#